data_AF-A0A9P4I549-F1
#
_entry.id   AF-A0A9P4I549-F1
#
_cell.length_a   1.000
_cell.length_b   1.000
_cell.length_c   1.000
_cell.angle_alpha   90.00
_cell.angle_beta   90.00
_cell.angle_gamma   90.00
#
_symmetry.space_group_name_H-M   'P 1'
#
loop_
_entity.id
_entity.type
_entity.pdbx_description
1 polymer ?
#
loop_
_entity_poly.entity_id
_entity_poly.type
_entity_poly.pdbx_seq_one_letter_code
_entity_poly.pdbx_strand_id
1 'polypeptide(L)'
;FNLILMDPPWPNRSAKDWEFGKTNGYTGYKSNDSMWESYHMLRNLSLDMHLAPGGFLAVWVTNNEQVRELVKDFLFKQLGVKLVEEWMWVKTTPKGDPVRELGVKWWRRPYEVLLIGQKTDDEGGGEEEEEEEEEEEEEEEVKRRVMFAVGDIHSRKPCLKALFEEILLGRKENYRALEIFSRYGVAGWWSWGDEAIKFNWDGYWRKPE
;
A
#
# COMPACT_ATOMS: atom_id res chain seq x y z
N PHE A 1 -9.79 -0.20 12.62
CA PHE A 1 -9.88 0.68 11.46
C PHE A 1 -10.66 -0.04 10.38
N ASN A 2 -11.56 0.68 9.72
CA ASN A 2 -12.33 0.16 8.58
C ASN A 2 -11.47 0.13 7.30
N LEU A 3 -10.41 0.93 7.26
CA LEU A 3 -9.43 0.97 6.19
C LEU A 3 -8.04 1.18 6.79
N ILE A 4 -7.08 0.34 6.39
CA ILE A 4 -5.66 0.55 6.63
C ILE A 4 -4.96 0.64 5.27
N LEU A 5 -4.28 1.74 4.99
CA LEU A 5 -3.42 1.91 3.82
C LEU A 5 -1.95 1.83 4.24
N MET A 6 -1.13 1.12 3.48
CA MET A 6 0.30 0.96 3.75
C MET A 6 1.14 1.25 2.51
N ASP A 7 2.24 1.97 2.67
CA ASP A 7 3.33 2.09 1.66
C ASP A 7 4.67 1.64 2.28
N PRO A 8 4.88 0.32 2.50
CA PRO A 8 6.04 -0.15 3.22
C PRO A 8 7.37 0.20 2.53
N PRO A 9 8.47 0.38 3.29
CA PRO A 9 9.82 0.63 2.76
C PRO A 9 10.41 -0.61 2.07
N TRP A 10 9.83 -1.05 0.95
CA TRP A 10 10.28 -2.27 0.26
C TRP A 10 11.76 -2.19 -0.15
N PRO A 11 12.49 -3.32 -0.14
CA PRO A 11 13.87 -3.34 -0.55
C PRO A 11 14.03 -2.87 -1.99
N ASN A 12 14.80 -1.82 -2.18
CA ASN A 12 15.03 -1.26 -3.51
C ASN A 12 16.52 -0.99 -3.71
N ARG A 13 17.20 -1.87 -4.46
CA ARG A 13 18.62 -1.73 -4.78
C ARG A 13 18.97 -0.38 -5.43
N SER A 14 18.03 0.22 -6.16
CA SER A 14 18.25 1.50 -6.83
C SER A 14 17.89 2.74 -5.99
N ALA A 15 17.23 2.57 -4.85
CA ALA A 15 17.02 3.65 -3.89
C ALA A 15 18.27 3.87 -3.02
N LYS A 16 19.09 2.83 -2.83
CA LYS A 16 20.37 2.90 -2.11
C LYS A 16 21.35 3.90 -2.74
N ASP A 17 21.37 4.01 -4.07
CA ASP A 17 22.19 5.02 -4.77
C ASP A 17 21.72 6.46 -4.50
N TRP A 18 20.43 6.66 -4.17
CA TRP A 18 19.84 7.96 -3.83
C TRP A 18 19.91 8.28 -2.32
N GLU A 19 20.03 7.26 -1.49
CA GLU A 19 20.26 7.38 -0.03
C GLU A 19 21.69 7.87 0.26
N PHE A 20 22.65 7.47 -0.58
CA PHE A 20 24.06 7.92 -0.50
C PHE A 20 24.42 9.06 -1.49
N GLY A 21 23.62 9.30 -2.53
CA GLY A 21 23.87 10.30 -3.56
C GLY A 21 23.07 11.59 -3.35
N LYS A 22 23.77 12.67 -2.92
CA LYS A 22 23.27 14.06 -2.99
C LYS A 22 23.01 14.47 -4.44
N THR A 23 21.86 14.11 -4.99
CA THR A 23 21.33 14.78 -6.18
C THR A 23 20.04 15.48 -5.78
N ASN A 24 20.10 16.82 -5.81
CA ASN A 24 19.04 17.78 -5.43
C ASN A 24 18.73 18.00 -3.94
N GLY A 25 19.57 17.55 -3.00
CA GLY A 25 19.44 17.96 -1.58
C GLY A 25 18.28 17.31 -0.81
N TYR A 26 17.55 16.37 -1.43
CA TYR A 26 16.51 15.59 -0.77
C TYR A 26 17.04 14.21 -0.38
N THR A 27 16.95 13.84 0.89
CA THR A 27 17.23 12.49 1.37
C THR A 27 16.13 11.53 0.91
N GLY A 28 16.53 10.41 0.29
CA GLY A 28 15.63 9.31 -0.05
C GLY A 28 14.96 8.72 1.20
N TYR A 29 13.82 8.05 1.01
CA TYR A 29 13.20 7.27 2.09
C TYR A 29 14.06 6.04 2.36
N LYS A 30 14.37 5.76 3.63
CA LYS A 30 15.14 4.57 4.02
C LYS A 30 14.35 3.32 3.63
N SER A 31 14.88 2.55 2.68
CA SER A 31 14.30 1.26 2.31
C SER A 31 14.87 0.14 3.19
N ASN A 32 14.11 -0.92 3.39
CA ASN A 32 14.62 -2.14 4.02
C ASN A 32 15.78 -2.72 3.21
N ASP A 33 16.77 -3.29 3.91
CA ASP A 33 17.95 -3.85 3.26
C ASP A 33 17.67 -5.19 2.60
N SER A 34 16.63 -5.90 3.05
CA SER A 34 16.27 -7.23 2.57
C SER A 34 14.77 -7.55 2.71
N MET A 35 14.33 -8.62 2.03
CA MET A 35 12.97 -9.15 2.22
C MET A 35 12.75 -9.66 3.64
N TRP A 36 13.79 -10.14 4.32
CA TRP A 36 13.74 -10.60 5.70
C TRP A 36 13.38 -9.48 6.69
N GLU A 37 13.98 -8.31 6.53
CA GLU A 37 13.61 -7.13 7.33
C GLU A 37 12.16 -6.69 7.06
N SER A 38 11.72 -6.78 5.81
CA SER A 38 10.33 -6.48 5.45
C SER A 38 9.35 -7.44 6.10
N TYR A 39 9.66 -8.74 6.10
CA TYR A 39 8.90 -9.76 6.81
C TYR A 39 8.80 -9.46 8.31
N HIS A 40 9.93 -9.18 8.98
CA HIS A 40 9.95 -8.89 10.40
C HIS A 40 9.19 -7.61 10.76
N MET A 41 9.37 -6.56 9.97
CA MET A 41 8.65 -5.31 10.14
C MET A 41 7.14 -5.55 10.06
N LEU A 42 6.65 -6.23 9.01
CA LEU A 42 5.22 -6.52 8.84
C LEU A 42 4.66 -7.37 9.99
N ARG A 43 5.40 -8.38 10.43
CA ARG A 43 5.03 -9.25 11.55
C ARG A 43 4.84 -8.47 12.86
N ASN A 44 5.62 -7.42 13.08
CA ASN A 44 5.62 -6.64 14.32
C ASN A 44 4.60 -5.48 14.35
N LEU A 45 3.82 -5.25 13.29
CA LEU A 45 2.83 -4.16 13.24
C LEU A 45 1.53 -4.46 14.00
N SER A 46 1.30 -5.71 14.43
CA SER A 46 0.09 -6.13 15.16
C SER A 46 -1.22 -5.65 14.51
N LEU A 47 -1.32 -5.78 13.19
CA LEU A 47 -2.46 -5.27 12.41
C LEU A 47 -3.77 -6.00 12.71
N ASP A 48 -3.70 -7.22 13.24
CA ASP A 48 -4.83 -8.05 13.64
C ASP A 48 -5.75 -7.34 14.63
N MET A 49 -5.17 -6.64 15.62
CA MET A 49 -5.90 -5.86 16.62
C MET A 49 -6.42 -4.52 16.09
N HIS A 50 -5.88 -4.07 14.96
CA HIS A 50 -6.17 -2.76 14.40
C HIS A 50 -7.11 -2.81 13.20
N LEU A 51 -7.23 -3.92 12.48
CA LEU A 51 -8.14 -4.08 11.35
C LEU A 51 -9.50 -4.60 11.84
N ALA A 52 -10.55 -3.82 11.61
CA ALA A 52 -11.92 -4.21 12.00
C ALA A 52 -12.42 -5.38 11.14
N PRO A 53 -13.35 -6.20 11.64
CA PRO A 53 -14.12 -7.15 10.82
C PRO A 53 -14.73 -6.44 9.60
N GLY A 54 -14.70 -7.11 8.44
CA GLY A 54 -15.09 -6.55 7.15
C GLY A 54 -14.24 -5.37 6.66
N GLY A 55 -13.16 -5.01 7.36
CA GLY A 55 -12.30 -3.87 7.06
C GLY A 55 -11.32 -4.16 5.93
N PHE A 56 -10.87 -3.10 5.26
CA PHE A 56 -9.95 -3.21 4.12
C PHE A 56 -8.50 -2.97 4.53
N LEU A 57 -7.59 -3.80 4.02
CA LEU A 57 -6.15 -3.62 4.09
C LEU A 57 -5.62 -3.40 2.66
N ALA A 58 -5.14 -2.20 2.40
CA ALA A 58 -4.57 -1.79 1.13
C ALA A 58 -3.06 -1.62 1.26
N VAL A 59 -2.26 -2.34 0.46
CA VAL A 59 -0.81 -2.33 0.55
C VAL A 59 -0.21 -2.02 -0.82
N TRP A 60 0.53 -0.92 -0.91
CA TRP A 60 1.30 -0.61 -2.11
C TRP A 60 2.42 -1.64 -2.23
N VAL A 61 2.57 -2.22 -3.42
CA VAL A 61 3.62 -3.20 -3.73
C VAL A 61 4.42 -2.77 -4.95
N THR A 62 5.66 -3.23 -5.00
CA THR A 62 6.50 -3.10 -6.19
C THR A 62 6.16 -4.21 -7.20
N ASN A 63 6.73 -4.16 -8.40
CA ASN A 63 6.65 -5.25 -9.37
C ASN A 63 7.54 -6.46 -9.02
N ASN A 64 8.15 -6.48 -7.82
CA ASN A 64 8.91 -7.63 -7.34
C ASN A 64 7.93 -8.71 -6.84
N GLU A 65 8.00 -9.90 -7.44
CA GLU A 65 7.13 -11.03 -7.07
C GLU A 65 7.27 -11.40 -5.59
N GLN A 66 8.48 -11.35 -5.03
CA GLN A 66 8.71 -11.64 -3.61
C GLN A 66 7.95 -10.68 -2.68
N VAL A 67 7.76 -9.43 -3.10
CA VAL A 67 6.96 -8.46 -2.35
C VAL A 67 5.48 -8.81 -2.46
N ARG A 68 5.01 -9.21 -3.65
CA ARG A 68 3.62 -9.62 -3.87
C ARG A 68 3.28 -10.88 -3.07
N GLU A 69 4.14 -11.89 -3.12
CA GLU A 69 4.03 -13.13 -2.34
C GLU A 69 4.05 -12.82 -0.83
N LEU A 70 4.98 -11.98 -0.34
CA LEU A 70 5.02 -11.60 1.08
C LEU A 70 3.71 -10.92 1.54
N VAL A 71 3.09 -10.10 0.70
CA VAL A 71 1.80 -9.47 1.04
C VAL A 71 0.66 -10.50 0.97
N LYS A 72 0.54 -11.26 -0.12
CA LYS A 72 -0.58 -12.18 -0.33
C LYS A 72 -0.50 -13.42 0.55
N ASP A 73 0.64 -14.09 0.55
CA ASP A 73 0.81 -15.42 1.12
C ASP A 73 1.25 -15.40 2.58
N PHE A 74 1.72 -14.27 3.08
CA PHE A 74 2.04 -14.10 4.50
C PHE A 74 1.11 -13.08 5.15
N LEU A 75 1.18 -11.80 4.77
CA LEU A 75 0.46 -10.75 5.50
C LEU A 75 -1.07 -10.93 5.45
N PHE A 76 -1.63 -11.17 4.27
CA PHE A 76 -3.07 -11.32 4.09
C PHE A 76 -3.59 -12.60 4.75
N LYS A 77 -2.93 -13.74 4.50
CA LYS A 77 -3.27 -15.01 5.15
C LYS A 77 -3.21 -14.94 6.68
N GLN A 78 -2.15 -14.36 7.24
CA GLN A 78 -2.00 -14.23 8.71
C GLN A 78 -3.14 -13.40 9.33
N LEU A 79 -3.72 -12.45 8.59
CA LEU A 79 -4.74 -11.54 9.09
C LEU A 79 -6.17 -11.98 8.77
N GLY A 80 -6.37 -13.14 8.13
CA GLY A 80 -7.69 -13.57 7.65
C GLY A 80 -8.24 -12.60 6.59
N VAL A 81 -7.36 -12.09 5.72
CA VAL A 81 -7.70 -11.12 4.69
C VAL A 81 -7.72 -11.81 3.33
N LYS A 82 -8.86 -11.77 2.64
CA LYS A 82 -8.99 -12.25 1.26
C LYS A 82 -8.70 -11.11 0.28
N LEU A 83 -7.92 -11.36 -0.78
CA LEU A 83 -7.63 -10.35 -1.81
C LEU A 83 -8.91 -10.11 -2.64
N VAL A 84 -9.41 -8.86 -2.67
CA VAL A 84 -10.65 -8.51 -3.36
C VAL A 84 -10.44 -7.56 -4.54
N GLU A 85 -9.46 -6.65 -4.46
CA GLU A 85 -9.15 -5.74 -5.56
C GLU A 85 -7.63 -5.56 -5.80
N GLU A 86 -7.25 -5.28 -7.05
CA GLU A 86 -5.89 -4.89 -7.45
C GLU A 86 -5.95 -3.60 -8.27
N TRP A 87 -5.38 -2.50 -7.75
CA TRP A 87 -5.36 -1.20 -8.44
C TRP A 87 -3.99 -0.91 -9.00
N MET A 88 -3.92 -0.53 -10.27
CA MET A 88 -2.70 -0.11 -10.95
C MET A 88 -2.69 1.41 -11.10
N TRP A 89 -1.74 2.08 -10.45
CA TRP A 89 -1.50 3.51 -10.69
C TRP A 89 -0.48 3.69 -11.82
N VAL A 90 -0.95 4.09 -12.99
CA VAL A 90 -0.12 4.48 -14.14
C VAL A 90 0.26 5.96 -14.00
N LYS A 91 1.56 6.23 -14.01
CA LYS A 91 2.09 7.60 -13.94
C LYS A 91 1.97 8.27 -15.30
N THR A 92 1.30 9.42 -15.32
CA THR A 92 1.13 10.23 -16.54
C THR A 92 1.90 11.55 -16.46
N THR A 93 2.17 12.13 -17.62
CA THR A 93 2.56 13.53 -17.75
C THR A 93 1.34 14.43 -17.52
N PRO A 94 1.51 15.74 -17.28
CA PRO A 94 0.39 16.68 -17.22
C PRO A 94 -0.50 16.69 -18.47
N LYS A 95 -0.03 16.17 -19.60
CA LYS A 95 -0.79 16.04 -20.85
C LYS A 95 -1.62 14.75 -20.92
N GLY A 96 -1.50 13.86 -19.94
CA GLY A 96 -2.18 12.57 -19.89
C GLY A 96 -1.40 11.40 -20.49
N ASP A 97 -0.29 11.66 -21.19
CA ASP A 97 0.55 10.60 -21.75
C ASP A 97 1.24 9.80 -20.64
N PRO A 98 1.37 8.47 -20.72
CA PRO A 98 2.21 7.70 -19.82
C PRO A 98 3.63 8.25 -19.78
N VAL A 99 4.24 8.37 -18.59
CA VAL A 99 5.62 8.89 -18.44
C VAL A 99 6.63 7.99 -19.19
N ARG A 100 6.27 6.74 -19.47
CA ARG A 100 7.03 5.81 -20.32
C ARG A 100 6.09 4.93 -21.13
N GLU A 101 6.58 4.46 -22.29
CA GLU A 101 5.85 3.50 -23.12
C GLU A 101 5.52 2.21 -22.38
N LEU A 102 4.27 1.77 -22.49
CA LEU A 102 3.81 0.49 -21.97
C LEU A 102 4.31 -0.64 -22.87
N GLY A 103 4.99 -1.64 -22.32
CA GLY A 103 5.36 -2.86 -23.05
C GLY A 103 6.85 -3.04 -23.37
N VAL A 104 7.72 -2.09 -23.04
CA VAL A 104 9.17 -2.30 -23.22
C VAL A 104 9.70 -3.18 -22.08
N LYS A 105 9.90 -4.48 -22.38
CA LYS A 105 10.23 -5.58 -21.44
C LYS A 105 11.45 -5.34 -20.54
N TRP A 106 12.34 -4.41 -20.92
CA TRP A 106 13.65 -4.19 -20.32
C TRP A 106 13.76 -2.95 -19.40
N TRP A 107 12.65 -2.24 -19.15
CA TRP A 107 12.67 -1.00 -18.37
C TRP A 107 11.66 -1.00 -17.22
N ARG A 108 11.89 -0.15 -16.20
CA ARG A 108 10.98 0.05 -15.06
C ARG A 108 9.56 0.29 -15.57
N ARG A 109 8.60 -0.52 -15.08
CA ARG A 109 7.19 -0.36 -15.44
C ARG A 109 6.69 1.02 -14.95
N PRO A 110 5.93 1.78 -15.76
CA PRO A 110 5.46 3.11 -15.40
C PRO A 110 4.25 3.10 -14.45
N TYR A 111 4.10 2.02 -13.67
CA TYR A 111 3.00 1.86 -12.75
C TYR A 111 3.43 1.19 -11.45
N GLU A 112 2.68 1.50 -10.40
CA GLU A 112 2.75 0.88 -9.09
C GLU A 112 1.42 0.18 -8.81
N VAL A 113 1.46 -0.89 -8.02
CA VAL A 113 0.27 -1.71 -7.74
C VAL A 113 -0.13 -1.55 -6.29
N LEU A 114 -1.43 -1.45 -6.04
CA LEU A 114 -2.04 -1.51 -4.72
C LEU A 114 -2.86 -2.80 -4.63
N LEU A 115 -2.46 -3.69 -3.73
CA LEU A 115 -3.24 -4.89 -3.40
C LEU A 115 -4.22 -4.52 -2.29
N ILE A 116 -5.50 -4.86 -2.46
CA ILE A 116 -6.54 -4.54 -1.50
C ILE A 116 -7.22 -5.83 -1.09
N GLY A 117 -7.08 -6.17 0.17
CA GLY A 117 -7.79 -7.28 0.77
C GLY A 117 -8.86 -6.82 1.75
N GLN A 118 -9.84 -7.67 1.99
CA GLN A 118 -10.89 -7.47 2.97
C GLN A 118 -10.79 -8.55 4.06
N LYS A 119 -10.82 -8.13 5.32
CA LYS A 119 -10.85 -9.05 6.46
C LYS A 119 -12.18 -9.80 6.45
N THR A 120 -12.14 -11.13 6.49
CA THR A 120 -13.34 -11.94 6.60
C THR A 120 -13.95 -11.77 8.00
N ASP A 121 -15.25 -11.95 8.09
CA ASP A 121 -16.00 -11.83 9.35
C ASP A 121 -15.91 -13.09 10.20
N ASP A 122 -14.91 -13.96 10.00
CA ASP A 122 -14.71 -15.17 10.79
C ASP A 122 -14.34 -14.82 12.24
N GLU A 123 -15.38 -14.59 13.04
CA GLU A 123 -15.37 -14.70 14.49
C GLU A 123 -15.27 -16.18 14.87
N GLY A 124 -14.11 -16.79 14.64
CA GLY A 124 -13.90 -18.23 14.78
C GLY A 124 -12.62 -18.61 15.54
N GLY A 125 -12.36 -17.99 16.68
CA GLY A 125 -11.41 -18.50 17.68
C GLY A 125 -12.01 -19.66 18.48
N GLY A 126 -12.59 -20.64 17.80
CA GLY A 126 -13.09 -21.89 18.35
C GLY A 126 -12.31 -23.02 17.72
N GLU A 127 -11.73 -23.89 18.56
CA GLU A 127 -11.31 -25.22 18.15
C GLU A 127 -12.55 -25.96 17.64
N GLU A 128 -12.83 -25.88 16.35
CA GLU A 128 -13.79 -26.76 15.70
C GLU A 128 -13.00 -27.69 14.78
N GLU A 129 -13.30 -28.97 14.98
CA GLU A 129 -12.64 -30.12 14.42
C GLU A 129 -12.63 -30.05 12.89
N GLU A 130 -11.60 -30.65 12.29
CA GLU A 130 -11.46 -30.85 10.85
C GLU A 130 -12.64 -31.68 10.31
N GLU A 131 -13.81 -31.06 10.12
CA GLU A 131 -14.81 -31.54 9.17
C GLU A 131 -14.46 -30.89 7.83
N GLU A 132 -13.88 -31.70 6.94
CA GLU A 132 -13.68 -31.41 5.52
C GLU A 132 -15.06 -31.27 4.84
N GLU A 133 -15.79 -30.21 5.16
CA GLU A 133 -16.78 -29.69 4.24
C GLU A 133 -16.00 -28.93 3.16
N GLU A 134 -15.77 -29.60 2.04
CA GLU A 134 -15.41 -28.98 0.77
C GLU A 134 -16.57 -28.04 0.34
N GLU A 135 -16.78 -26.94 1.07
CA GLU A 135 -17.46 -25.79 0.50
C GLU A 135 -16.55 -25.35 -0.65
N GLU A 136 -17.02 -25.56 -1.88
CA GLU A 136 -16.45 -24.95 -3.07
C GLU A 136 -16.50 -23.43 -2.83
N GLU A 137 -15.45 -22.87 -2.21
CA GLU A 137 -15.26 -21.42 -2.12
C GLU A 137 -15.23 -20.95 -3.57
N GLU A 138 -16.34 -20.40 -4.06
CA GLU A 138 -16.36 -19.70 -5.33
C GLU A 138 -15.25 -18.64 -5.22
N GLU A 139 -14.16 -18.83 -5.97
CA GLU A 139 -13.05 -17.88 -5.99
C GLU A 139 -13.62 -16.54 -6.47
N GLU A 140 -13.99 -15.66 -5.53
CA GLU A 140 -14.51 -14.35 -5.86
C GLU A 140 -13.51 -13.65 -6.78
N GLU A 141 -13.99 -13.20 -7.94
CA GLU A 141 -13.11 -12.64 -8.96
C GLU A 141 -12.43 -11.36 -8.43
N VAL A 142 -11.09 -11.40 -8.32
CA VAL A 142 -10.31 -10.22 -7.92
C VAL A 142 -10.50 -9.08 -8.92
N LYS A 143 -11.13 -7.99 -8.47
CA LYS A 143 -11.45 -6.86 -9.33
C LYS A 143 -10.23 -6.01 -9.63
N ARG A 144 -9.89 -5.88 -10.91
CA ARG A 144 -8.73 -5.10 -11.37
C ARG A 144 -9.14 -3.71 -11.82
N ARG A 145 -8.44 -2.68 -11.36
CA ARG A 145 -8.70 -1.27 -11.72
C ARG A 145 -7.42 -0.58 -12.17
N VAL A 146 -7.57 0.41 -13.04
CA VAL A 146 -6.45 1.24 -13.52
C VAL A 146 -6.75 2.69 -13.20
N MET A 147 -5.79 3.36 -12.56
CA MET A 147 -5.83 4.77 -12.20
C MET A 147 -4.73 5.51 -12.94
N PHE A 148 -5.05 6.64 -13.53
CA PHE A 148 -4.08 7.52 -14.19
C PHE A 148 -3.92 8.78 -13.35
N ALA A 149 -2.70 9.11 -12.95
CA ALA A 149 -2.41 10.34 -12.24
C ALA A 149 -0.99 10.82 -12.49
N VAL A 150 -0.84 12.14 -12.51
CA VAL A 150 0.46 12.81 -12.62
C VAL A 150 1.24 12.56 -11.35
N GLY A 151 2.47 12.08 -11.48
CA GLY A 151 3.39 12.00 -10.34
C GLY A 151 3.78 13.40 -9.90
N ASP A 152 3.61 13.68 -8.61
CA ASP A 152 4.07 14.93 -7.99
C ASP A 152 5.57 14.81 -7.66
N ILE A 153 5.89 14.56 -6.39
CA ILE A 153 7.27 14.40 -5.90
C ILE A 153 7.66 12.94 -5.82
N HIS A 154 8.97 12.65 -5.91
CA HIS A 154 9.50 11.30 -5.79
C HIS A 154 8.98 10.60 -4.53
N SER A 155 8.50 9.36 -4.68
CA SER A 155 7.92 8.55 -3.60
C SER A 155 6.68 9.18 -2.92
N ARG A 156 5.92 10.05 -3.60
CA ARG A 156 4.59 10.47 -3.16
C ARG A 156 3.52 9.75 -3.98
N LYS A 157 2.72 8.93 -3.32
CA LYS A 157 1.55 8.27 -3.90
C LYS A 157 0.38 9.25 -4.02
N PRO A 158 -0.55 9.05 -4.97
CA PRO A 158 -1.76 9.86 -5.04
C PRO A 158 -2.61 9.66 -3.78
N CYS A 159 -3.34 10.70 -3.37
CA CYS A 159 -4.30 10.57 -2.28
C CYS A 159 -5.51 9.77 -2.77
N LEU A 160 -5.72 8.59 -2.21
CA LEU A 160 -6.79 7.67 -2.61
C LEU A 160 -8.08 7.83 -1.80
N LYS A 161 -8.15 8.79 -0.88
CA LYS A 161 -9.29 8.95 0.05
C LYS A 161 -10.64 8.95 -0.66
N ALA A 162 -10.81 9.82 -1.64
CA ALA A 162 -12.08 9.95 -2.37
C ALA A 162 -12.45 8.64 -3.11
N LEU A 163 -11.46 7.96 -3.69
CA LEU A 163 -11.67 6.68 -4.38
C LEU A 163 -12.07 5.57 -3.41
N PHE A 164 -11.43 5.49 -2.24
CA PHE A 164 -11.82 4.51 -1.23
C PHE A 164 -13.21 4.78 -0.67
N GLU A 165 -13.54 6.04 -0.41
CA GLU A 165 -14.87 6.46 0.03
C GLU A 165 -15.94 6.07 -0.99
N GLU A 166 -15.70 6.33 -2.28
CA GLU A 166 -16.66 6.06 -3.34
C GLU A 166 -16.78 4.56 -3.68
N ILE A 167 -15.66 3.85 -3.76
CA ILE A 167 -15.59 2.52 -4.36
C ILE A 167 -15.70 1.41 -3.30
N LEU A 168 -14.99 1.53 -2.18
CA LEU A 168 -14.90 0.45 -1.18
C LEU A 168 -15.83 0.68 0.01
N LEU A 169 -15.89 1.92 0.50
CA LEU A 169 -16.59 2.25 1.74
C LEU A 169 -18.06 2.63 1.52
N GLY A 170 -18.53 2.66 0.27
CA GLY A 170 -19.94 2.94 -0.06
C GLY A 170 -20.41 4.31 0.43
N ARG A 171 -19.53 5.33 0.40
CA ARG A 171 -19.77 6.69 0.88
C ARG A 171 -20.15 6.78 2.37
N LYS A 172 -19.72 5.81 3.18
CA LYS A 172 -19.81 5.92 4.65
C LYS A 172 -19.04 7.16 5.12
N GLU A 173 -19.71 8.03 5.87
CA GLU A 173 -19.09 9.26 6.39
C GLU A 173 -18.34 9.05 7.72
N ASN A 174 -18.69 8.00 8.48
CA ASN A 174 -18.17 7.73 9.83
C ASN A 174 -17.25 6.50 9.87
N TYR A 175 -16.23 6.44 9.03
CA TYR A 175 -15.22 5.38 9.06
C TYR A 175 -13.93 5.83 9.76
N ARG A 176 -13.18 4.87 10.31
CA ARG A 176 -11.85 5.11 10.84
C ARG A 176 -10.81 4.57 9.86
N ALA A 177 -9.93 5.43 9.37
CA ALA A 177 -8.82 5.04 8.51
C ALA A 177 -7.45 5.34 9.15
N LEU A 178 -6.47 4.51 8.81
CA LEU A 178 -5.07 4.61 9.21
C LEU A 178 -4.18 4.47 7.97
N GLU A 179 -3.22 5.39 7.80
CA GLU A 179 -2.14 5.28 6.84
C GLU A 179 -0.82 5.01 7.56
N ILE A 180 -0.23 3.85 7.29
CA ILE A 180 1.04 3.37 7.86
C ILE A 180 2.16 3.61 6.84
N PHE A 181 3.32 4.07 7.32
CA PHE A 181 4.42 4.57 6.49
C PHE A 181 4.02 5.82 5.68
N SER A 182 3.08 6.59 6.24
CA SER A 182 2.62 7.86 5.68
C SER A 182 3.77 8.86 5.54
N ARG A 183 3.66 9.74 4.55
CA ARG A 183 4.58 10.89 4.36
C ARG A 183 3.87 12.24 4.39
N TYR A 184 2.55 12.20 4.48
CA TYR A 184 1.68 13.33 4.64
C TYR A 184 0.40 12.92 5.37
N GLY A 185 -0.23 13.88 6.05
CA GLY A 185 -1.52 13.73 6.69
C GLY A 185 -2.66 13.90 5.69
N VAL A 186 -3.65 13.01 5.82
CA VAL A 186 -4.94 13.09 5.13
C VAL A 186 -6.01 13.46 6.16
N ALA A 187 -6.80 14.51 5.89
CA ALA A 187 -7.81 14.96 6.84
C ALA A 187 -8.81 13.84 7.20
N GLY A 188 -9.00 13.60 8.49
CA GLY A 188 -9.88 12.54 9.01
C GLY A 188 -9.23 11.16 9.09
N TRP A 189 -8.00 10.99 8.63
CA TRP A 189 -7.24 9.74 8.75
C TRP A 189 -6.19 9.85 9.84
N TRP A 190 -5.85 8.71 10.44
CA TRP A 190 -4.67 8.57 11.28
C TRP A 190 -3.45 8.35 10.39
N SER A 191 -2.31 8.93 10.76
CA SER A 191 -1.05 8.80 10.04
C SER A 191 0.03 8.28 10.99
N TRP A 192 0.75 7.24 10.58
CA TRP A 192 1.82 6.63 11.35
C TRP A 192 3.04 6.36 10.46
N GLY A 193 4.23 6.52 11.02
CA GLY A 193 5.51 6.29 10.34
C GLY A 193 6.53 7.39 10.66
N ASP A 194 7.80 7.11 10.34
CA ASP A 194 8.93 7.99 10.66
C ASP A 194 8.86 9.37 9.97
N GLU A 195 8.13 9.44 8.85
CA GLU A 195 8.00 10.64 8.03
C GLU A 195 6.55 11.14 7.91
N ALA A 196 5.65 10.76 8.83
CA ALA A 196 4.19 10.95 8.71
C ALA A 196 3.72 12.36 8.30
N ILE A 197 4.46 13.40 8.70
CA ILE A 197 4.13 14.81 8.40
C ILE A 197 5.13 15.49 7.46
N LYS A 198 6.03 14.74 6.82
CA LYS A 198 7.15 15.28 6.03
C LYS A 198 6.72 16.31 5.00
N PHE A 199 5.66 16.01 4.22
CA PHE A 199 5.17 16.94 3.21
C PHE A 199 4.19 17.99 3.73
N ASN A 200 3.68 17.85 4.97
CA ASN A 200 2.91 18.91 5.63
C ASN A 200 3.80 19.95 6.32
N TRP A 201 5.05 19.60 6.61
CA TRP A 201 5.97 20.48 7.32
C TRP A 201 6.56 21.55 6.39
N ASP A 202 6.31 22.83 6.70
CA ASP A 202 6.81 23.96 5.92
C ASP A 202 8.33 23.94 5.70
N GLY A 203 9.09 23.38 6.65
CA GLY A 203 10.55 23.25 6.56
C GLY A 203 11.00 22.43 5.36
N TYR A 204 10.21 21.45 4.91
CA TYR A 204 10.52 20.64 3.74
C TYR A 204 10.55 21.47 2.44
N TRP A 205 9.78 22.55 2.39
CA TRP A 205 9.59 23.38 1.19
C TRP A 205 10.48 24.62 1.17
N ARG A 206 11.22 24.89 2.25
CA ARG A 206 12.14 26.03 2.31
C ARG A 206 13.38 25.75 1.47
N LYS A 207 13.84 26.76 0.73
CA LYS A 207 15.15 26.70 0.06
C LYS A 207 16.25 26.69 1.12
N PRO A 208 17.36 25.97 0.91
CA PRO A 208 18.52 26.10 1.79
C PRO A 208 18.99 27.57 1.81
N GLU A 209 19.29 28.08 3.00
CA GLU A 209 19.95 29.38 3.19
C GLU A 209 21.42 29.33 2.74
#